data_AF-A0A4R8R7J8-F1
#
_entry.id   AF-A0A4R8R7J8-F1
#
_cell.length_a   1.000
_cell.length_b   1.000
_cell.length_c   1.000
_cell.angle_alpha   90.00
_cell.angle_beta   90.00
_cell.angle_gamma   90.00
#
_symmetry.space_group_name_H-M   'P 1'
#
loop_
_entity.id
_entity.type
_entity.pdbx_description
1 polymer ?
#
loop_
_entity_poly.entity_id
_entity_poly.type
_entity_poly.pdbx_seq_one_letter_code
_entity_poly.pdbx_strand_id
1 'polypeptide(L)'
;MFKGRFKLKPTVTTVGAVVLVLVIYVGFLAIYRILDHHSGPPSADLDLSRDNETVVVIDLQDLRTVNNRLDAEVVVLPAKTTLDAFGLLNADMSVRLVSSLDYGERYFPRGTLPAAMDDTLIATGDAQSWPFDEYSTGNLRAEVMVGNGEGRRPVPARIEVIGSLGGWRVSTDTSQAPAGKGDQTTVRLVRARGTLAFDVGICLVLITLPTMALIVAIETVRGVKKFHPPLTTWFGTMLFAIVPLRNILPGAPPPGAWIDQALVLWVLIALVVAMVLYVEAWWKQSD
;
A
#
# COMPACT_ATOMS: atom_id res chain seq x y z
N MET A 1 39.92 -7.10 43.03
CA MET A 1 38.52 -6.68 42.77
C MET A 1 38.01 -7.50 41.58
N PHE A 2 37.19 -8.51 41.85
CA PHE A 2 36.82 -9.60 40.93
C PHE A 2 36.00 -9.10 39.74
N LYS A 3 36.59 -9.08 38.54
CA LYS A 3 35.88 -8.92 37.27
C LYS A 3 35.35 -10.29 36.83
N GLY A 4 34.23 -10.71 37.42
CA GLY A 4 33.54 -11.95 37.06
C GLY A 4 32.96 -11.84 35.65
N ARG A 5 33.69 -12.31 34.63
CA ARG A 5 33.12 -12.59 33.31
C ARG A 5 32.15 -13.77 33.48
N PHE A 6 30.85 -13.48 33.57
CA PHE A 6 29.79 -14.49 33.47
C PHE A 6 29.92 -15.19 32.10
N LYS A 7 30.64 -16.32 32.05
CA LYS A 7 30.59 -17.24 30.93
C LYS A 7 29.25 -17.96 31.00
N LEU A 8 28.21 -17.38 30.39
CA LEU A 8 26.95 -18.07 30.16
C LEU A 8 27.24 -19.36 29.40
N LYS A 9 26.66 -20.48 29.86
CA LYS A 9 26.78 -21.78 29.17
C LYS A 9 26.15 -21.65 27.77
N PRO A 10 26.74 -22.27 26.73
CA PRO A 10 26.29 -22.10 25.33
C PRO A 10 24.80 -22.45 25.14
N THR A 11 24.28 -23.43 25.86
CA THR A 11 22.85 -23.79 25.86
C THR A 11 21.94 -22.70 26.44
N VAL A 12 22.38 -21.96 27.47
CA VAL A 12 21.61 -20.86 28.06
C VAL A 12 21.52 -19.68 27.09
N THR A 13 22.61 -19.39 26.36
CA THR A 13 22.61 -18.37 25.30
C THR A 13 21.74 -18.76 24.11
N THR A 14 21.75 -20.03 23.67
CA THR A 14 20.91 -20.48 22.55
C THR A 14 19.43 -20.45 22.92
N VAL A 15 19.06 -20.97 24.09
CA VAL A 15 17.68 -20.92 24.58
C VAL A 15 17.22 -19.47 24.76
N GLY A 16 18.07 -18.59 25.31
CA GLY A 16 17.77 -17.17 25.43
C GLY A 16 17.54 -16.48 24.07
N ALA A 17 18.36 -16.79 23.07
CA ALA A 17 18.20 -16.26 21.71
C ALA A 17 16.90 -16.75 21.04
N VAL A 18 16.59 -18.04 21.18
CA VAL A 18 15.34 -18.61 20.63
C VAL A 18 14.13 -17.97 21.29
N VAL A 19 14.13 -17.86 22.63
CA VAL A 19 13.04 -17.19 23.37
C VAL A 19 12.91 -15.72 22.95
N LEU A 20 14.03 -15.01 22.77
CA LEU A 20 14.01 -13.62 22.31
C LEU A 20 13.37 -13.50 20.92
N VAL A 21 13.76 -14.35 19.97
CA VAL A 21 13.15 -14.39 18.64
C VAL A 21 11.65 -14.69 18.72
N LEU A 22 11.26 -15.63 19.57
CA LEU A 22 9.87 -16.02 19.76
C LEU A 22 9.05 -14.87 20.38
N VAL A 23 9.62 -14.15 21.34
CA VAL A 23 9.00 -12.95 21.95
C VAL A 23 8.88 -11.82 20.92
N ILE A 24 9.92 -11.57 20.12
CA ILE A 24 9.86 -10.57 19.04
C ILE A 24 8.79 -10.96 18.02
N TYR A 25 8.72 -12.24 17.64
CA TYR A 25 7.74 -12.74 16.68
C TYR A 25 6.30 -12.63 17.21
N VAL A 26 6.03 -13.11 18.43
CA VAL A 26 4.70 -13.01 19.05
C VAL A 26 4.33 -11.55 19.30
N GLY A 27 5.28 -10.72 19.73
CA GLY A 27 5.09 -9.29 19.90
C GLY A 27 4.76 -8.57 18.58
N PHE A 28 5.48 -8.90 17.50
CA PHE A 28 5.22 -8.39 16.17
C PHE A 28 3.82 -8.78 15.68
N LEU A 29 3.43 -10.06 15.84
CA LEU A 29 2.08 -10.52 15.49
C LEU A 29 0.98 -9.82 16.31
N ALA A 30 1.21 -9.61 17.60
CA ALA A 30 0.26 -8.91 18.46
C ALA A 30 0.11 -7.45 18.02
N ILE A 31 1.23 -6.74 17.79
CA ILE A 31 1.23 -5.36 17.29
C ILE A 31 0.52 -5.27 15.94
N TYR A 32 0.87 -6.16 15.01
CA TYR A 32 0.25 -6.23 13.69
C TYR A 32 -1.28 -6.40 13.81
N ARG A 33 -1.73 -7.36 14.63
CA ARG A 33 -3.16 -7.63 14.82
C ARG A 33 -3.91 -6.46 15.48
N ILE A 34 -3.28 -5.74 16.41
CA ILE A 34 -3.85 -4.53 17.03
C ILE A 34 -3.97 -3.41 16.00
N LEU A 35 -2.96 -3.22 15.16
CA LEU A 35 -2.94 -2.17 14.13
C LEU A 35 -3.92 -2.46 12.99
N ASP A 36 -4.10 -3.72 12.61
CA ASP A 36 -5.07 -4.14 11.59
C ASP A 36 -6.53 -3.99 12.04
N HIS A 37 -6.82 -4.11 13.34
CA HIS A 37 -8.18 -3.99 13.87
C HIS A 37 -8.81 -2.60 13.64
N HIS A 38 -8.00 -1.59 13.32
CA HIS A 38 -8.46 -0.23 13.01
C HIS A 38 -8.62 0.05 11.51
N SER A 39 -8.27 -0.91 10.65
CA SER A 39 -8.49 -0.87 9.20
C SER A 39 -9.78 -1.62 8.86
N GLY A 40 -10.85 -1.34 9.61
CA GLY A 40 -12.16 -1.95 9.37
C GLY A 40 -12.69 -1.60 7.95
N PRO A 41 -13.60 -2.42 7.40
CA PRO A 41 -14.23 -2.14 6.11
C PRO A 41 -14.85 -0.73 6.11
N PRO A 42 -15.02 -0.10 4.93
CA PRO A 42 -15.78 1.13 4.82
C PRO A 42 -17.11 0.99 5.58
N SER A 43 -17.49 2.06 6.25
CA SER A 43 -18.63 2.18 7.18
C SER A 43 -19.83 1.32 6.79
N ALA A 44 -20.41 0.63 7.77
CA ALA A 44 -21.62 -0.19 7.68
C ALA A 44 -22.91 0.57 7.28
N ASP A 45 -22.79 1.83 6.87
CA ASP A 45 -23.85 2.74 6.45
C ASP A 45 -23.86 2.92 4.92
N LEU A 46 -23.67 1.83 4.17
CA LEU A 46 -23.87 1.87 2.72
C LEU A 46 -25.36 2.02 2.43
N ASP A 47 -25.82 3.27 2.29
CA ASP A 47 -27.18 3.56 1.88
C ASP A 47 -27.34 3.36 0.38
N LEU A 48 -27.62 2.12 -0.01
CA LEU A 48 -27.98 1.74 -1.37
C LEU A 48 -29.48 1.98 -1.66
N SER A 49 -30.18 2.78 -0.85
CA SER A 49 -31.59 3.10 -1.08
C SER A 49 -31.75 3.93 -2.35
N ARG A 50 -32.50 3.36 -3.32
CA ARG A 50 -32.73 3.87 -4.68
C ARG A 50 -34.04 4.64 -4.85
N ASP A 51 -34.60 5.17 -3.76
CA ASP A 51 -36.01 5.56 -3.74
C ASP A 51 -36.34 6.64 -4.78
N ASN A 52 -35.57 7.73 -4.84
CA ASN A 52 -35.76 8.80 -5.85
C ASN A 52 -34.50 9.22 -6.61
N GLU A 53 -33.34 8.63 -6.30
CA GLU A 53 -32.04 9.04 -6.86
C GLU A 53 -31.31 7.85 -7.47
N THR A 54 -30.49 8.13 -8.48
CA THR A 54 -29.58 7.13 -9.05
C THR A 54 -28.34 7.05 -8.19
N VAL A 55 -27.92 5.86 -7.78
CA VAL A 55 -26.71 5.67 -7.00
C VAL A 55 -25.62 5.12 -7.91
N VAL A 56 -24.47 5.77 -7.94
CA VAL A 56 -23.29 5.31 -8.67
C VAL A 56 -22.31 4.78 -7.64
N VAL A 57 -22.17 3.46 -7.63
CA VAL A 57 -21.29 2.75 -6.73
C VAL A 57 -19.92 2.64 -7.40
N ILE A 58 -18.87 3.06 -6.70
CA ILE A 58 -17.49 2.95 -7.17
C ILE A 58 -16.79 1.94 -6.25
N ASP A 59 -16.48 0.76 -6.77
CA ASP A 59 -15.72 -0.26 -6.06
C ASP A 59 -14.22 -0.12 -6.36
N LEU A 60 -13.44 0.15 -5.33
CA LEU A 60 -12.00 0.39 -5.46
C LEU A 60 -11.24 -0.95 -5.58
N GLN A 61 -10.50 -1.12 -6.69
CA GLN A 61 -9.82 -2.38 -7.01
C GLN A 61 -8.32 -2.34 -6.68
N ASP A 62 -7.57 -1.43 -7.32
CA ASP A 62 -6.12 -1.34 -7.13
C ASP A 62 -5.58 0.10 -7.27
N LEU A 63 -4.52 0.42 -6.54
CA LEU A 63 -3.84 1.72 -6.61
C LEU A 63 -2.43 1.56 -7.18
N ARG A 64 -2.25 2.06 -8.40
CA ARG A 64 -0.96 2.14 -9.09
C ARG A 64 -0.25 3.44 -8.70
N THR A 65 0.42 3.41 -7.56
CA THR A 65 1.16 4.53 -6.93
C THR A 65 2.10 5.27 -7.86
N VAL A 66 2.91 4.55 -8.66
CA VAL A 66 3.92 5.16 -9.55
C VAL A 66 3.27 5.97 -10.68
N ASN A 67 2.10 5.53 -11.14
CA ASN A 67 1.41 6.15 -12.28
C ASN A 67 0.26 7.07 -11.84
N ASN A 68 0.01 7.22 -10.54
CA ASN A 68 -1.09 8.01 -10.00
C ASN A 68 -2.47 7.59 -10.57
N ARG A 69 -2.68 6.27 -10.68
CA ARG A 69 -3.91 5.66 -11.22
C ARG A 69 -4.60 4.80 -10.19
N LEU A 70 -5.89 5.03 -10.00
CA LEU A 70 -6.75 4.24 -9.13
C LEU A 70 -7.74 3.48 -10.01
N ASP A 71 -7.59 2.18 -10.06
CA ASP A 71 -8.47 1.28 -10.81
C ASP A 71 -9.72 1.01 -9.98
N ALA A 72 -10.88 1.20 -10.60
CA ALA A 72 -12.16 1.06 -9.95
C ALA A 72 -13.19 0.44 -10.89
N GLU A 73 -14.12 -0.30 -10.31
CA GLU A 73 -15.29 -0.82 -11.00
C GLU A 73 -16.49 0.06 -10.66
N VAL A 74 -17.16 0.60 -11.67
CA VAL A 74 -18.30 1.49 -11.51
C VAL A 74 -19.58 0.73 -11.79
N VAL A 75 -20.49 0.71 -10.82
CA VAL A 75 -21.80 0.08 -10.92
C VAL A 75 -22.87 1.17 -10.80
N VAL A 76 -23.72 1.27 -11.81
CA VAL A 76 -24.83 2.23 -11.81
C VAL A 76 -26.07 1.52 -11.31
N LEU A 77 -26.68 2.08 -10.27
CA LEU A 77 -27.93 1.64 -9.66
C LEU A 77 -29.02 2.69 -9.96
N PRO A 78 -29.80 2.53 -11.04
CA PRO A 78 -30.85 3.47 -11.42
C PRO A 78 -31.87 3.70 -10.31
N ALA A 79 -32.41 4.93 -10.25
CA ALA A 79 -33.59 5.24 -9.45
C ALA A 79 -34.77 4.33 -9.84
N LYS A 80 -35.60 3.95 -8.86
CA LYS A 80 -36.78 3.10 -9.11
C LYS A 80 -37.74 3.69 -10.15
N THR A 81 -37.78 5.02 -10.28
CA THR A 81 -38.61 5.75 -11.26
C THR A 81 -38.12 5.60 -12.71
N THR A 82 -36.87 5.19 -12.92
CA THR A 82 -36.25 4.96 -14.23
C THR A 82 -36.27 3.48 -14.62
N LEU A 83 -36.87 2.62 -13.80
CA LEU A 83 -37.01 1.20 -14.05
C LEU A 83 -38.45 0.84 -14.45
N ASP A 84 -38.60 -0.25 -15.20
CA ASP A 84 -39.89 -0.87 -15.50
C ASP A 84 -40.26 -1.96 -14.46
N ALA A 85 -41.38 -2.64 -14.67
CA ALA A 85 -41.85 -3.70 -13.77
C ALA A 85 -40.91 -4.92 -13.68
N PHE A 86 -40.01 -5.09 -14.65
CA PHE A 86 -39.03 -6.16 -14.71
C PHE A 86 -37.64 -5.72 -14.19
N GLY A 87 -37.50 -4.48 -13.74
CA GLY A 87 -36.24 -3.91 -13.26
C GLY A 87 -35.28 -3.49 -14.37
N LEU A 88 -35.76 -3.34 -15.61
CA LEU A 88 -34.99 -2.84 -16.76
C LEU A 88 -35.19 -1.33 -16.91
N LEU A 89 -34.23 -0.66 -17.57
CA LEU A 89 -34.35 0.76 -17.87
C LEU A 89 -35.60 1.07 -18.72
N ASN A 90 -36.45 1.99 -18.24
CA ASN A 90 -37.66 2.42 -18.96
C ASN A 90 -37.39 3.51 -20.02
N ALA A 91 -36.19 4.10 -20.01
CA ALA A 91 -35.69 5.08 -20.97
C ALA A 91 -34.18 4.89 -21.19
N ASP A 92 -33.65 5.45 -22.28
CA ASP A 92 -32.21 5.47 -22.52
C ASP A 92 -31.50 6.24 -21.38
N MET A 93 -30.36 5.75 -20.94
CA MET A 93 -29.56 6.35 -19.88
C MET A 93 -28.12 6.51 -20.34
N SER A 94 -27.52 7.64 -20.02
CA SER A 94 -26.10 7.84 -20.19
C SER A 94 -25.45 8.33 -18.91
N VAL A 95 -24.30 7.76 -18.58
CA VAL A 95 -23.55 8.07 -17.35
C VAL A 95 -22.16 8.53 -17.73
N ARG A 96 -21.75 9.65 -17.16
CA ARG A 96 -20.40 10.19 -17.28
C ARG A 96 -19.81 10.40 -15.90
N LEU A 97 -18.65 9.80 -15.65
CA LEU A 97 -17.90 10.04 -14.43
C LEU A 97 -16.90 11.18 -14.67
N VAL A 98 -17.02 12.23 -13.86
CA VAL A 98 -16.10 13.37 -13.87
C VAL A 98 -14.90 13.00 -13.01
N SER A 99 -13.69 13.35 -13.47
CA SER A 99 -12.40 12.92 -12.88
C SER A 99 -11.99 11.47 -13.18
N SER A 100 -12.63 10.84 -14.17
CA SER A 100 -12.16 9.61 -14.86
C SER A 100 -11.14 9.96 -15.97
N LEU A 101 -10.16 9.08 -16.19
CA LEU A 101 -9.23 9.16 -17.32
C LEU A 101 -9.87 8.79 -18.65
N ASP A 102 -10.91 7.95 -18.63
CA ASP A 102 -11.53 7.43 -19.85
C ASP A 102 -12.48 8.45 -20.50
N TYR A 103 -12.86 9.52 -19.78
CA TYR A 103 -13.62 10.70 -20.24
C TYR A 103 -14.90 10.41 -21.07
N GLY A 104 -15.31 9.15 -21.14
CA GLY A 104 -16.33 8.63 -22.04
C GLY A 104 -17.71 8.66 -21.41
N GLU A 105 -18.71 9.05 -22.20
CA GLU A 105 -20.11 8.83 -21.84
C GLU A 105 -20.45 7.36 -22.08
N ARG A 106 -20.98 6.69 -21.06
CA ARG A 106 -21.39 5.29 -21.11
C ARG A 106 -22.88 5.22 -21.36
N TYR A 107 -23.26 4.64 -22.49
CA TYR A 107 -24.64 4.60 -22.96
C TYR A 107 -25.29 3.24 -22.67
N PHE A 108 -26.46 3.29 -22.04
CA PHE A 108 -27.31 2.16 -21.71
C PHE A 108 -28.67 2.33 -22.41
N PRO A 109 -29.00 1.50 -23.40
CA PRO A 109 -30.27 1.62 -24.10
C PRO A 109 -31.44 1.16 -23.21
N ARG A 110 -32.63 1.69 -23.50
CA ARG A 110 -33.88 1.24 -22.90
C ARG A 110 -34.02 -0.29 -22.99
N GLY A 111 -34.55 -0.90 -21.92
CA GLY A 111 -34.76 -2.34 -21.82
C GLY A 111 -33.51 -3.12 -21.39
N THR A 112 -32.45 -2.44 -20.95
CA THR A 112 -31.24 -3.07 -20.41
C THR A 112 -31.08 -2.76 -18.92
N LEU A 113 -30.26 -3.58 -18.24
CA LEU A 113 -29.72 -3.28 -16.93
C LEU A 113 -28.32 -2.68 -17.13
N PRO A 114 -27.97 -1.57 -16.45
CA PRO A 114 -26.61 -1.08 -16.45
C PRO A 114 -25.65 -2.16 -15.96
N ALA A 115 -24.69 -2.53 -16.81
CA ALA A 115 -23.61 -3.43 -16.44
C ALA A 115 -22.53 -2.68 -15.65
N ALA A 116 -21.78 -3.42 -14.84
CA ALA A 116 -20.57 -2.91 -14.22
C ALA A 116 -19.53 -2.58 -15.29
N MET A 117 -18.71 -1.57 -15.03
CA MET A 117 -17.70 -1.10 -15.97
C MET A 117 -16.40 -0.75 -15.27
N ASP A 118 -15.30 -1.22 -15.83
CA ASP A 118 -13.97 -0.81 -15.38
C ASP A 118 -13.71 0.64 -15.78
N ASP A 119 -13.18 1.41 -14.83
CA ASP A 119 -12.72 2.78 -15.03
C ASP A 119 -11.38 2.99 -14.31
N THR A 120 -10.62 3.97 -14.78
CA THR A 120 -9.40 4.40 -14.13
C THR A 120 -9.55 5.84 -13.69
N LEU A 121 -9.51 6.06 -12.39
CA LEU A 121 -9.57 7.36 -11.75
C LEU A 121 -8.16 7.94 -11.60
N ILE A 122 -8.06 9.26 -11.65
CA ILE A 122 -6.82 9.98 -11.36
C ILE A 122 -6.67 10.06 -9.83
N ALA A 123 -5.57 9.54 -9.31
CA ALA A 123 -5.21 9.63 -7.89
C ALA A 123 -3.91 10.41 -7.74
N THR A 124 -4.00 11.65 -7.30
CA THR A 124 -2.83 12.54 -7.15
C THR A 124 -2.14 12.26 -5.83
N GLY A 125 -0.86 11.94 -5.89
CA GLY A 125 0.00 11.74 -4.72
C GLY A 125 1.47 11.72 -5.12
N ASP A 126 2.33 11.55 -4.12
CA ASP A 126 3.78 11.47 -4.30
C ASP A 126 4.33 10.12 -3.80
N ALA A 127 4.59 9.22 -4.73
CA ALA A 127 5.19 7.92 -4.45
C ALA A 127 6.62 7.99 -3.91
N GLN A 128 7.32 9.12 -4.05
CA GLN A 128 8.66 9.31 -3.49
C GLN A 128 8.65 9.41 -1.96
N SER A 129 7.52 9.80 -1.38
CA SER A 129 7.32 9.99 0.07
C SER A 129 7.02 8.70 0.85
N TRP A 130 7.16 7.53 0.20
CA TRP A 130 7.00 6.22 0.84
C TRP A 130 7.83 6.12 2.14
N PRO A 131 7.28 5.54 3.23
CA PRO A 131 5.98 4.88 3.37
C PRO A 131 4.85 5.80 3.85
N PHE A 132 5.10 7.12 3.93
CA PHE A 132 4.11 8.09 4.40
C PHE A 132 3.36 8.75 3.24
N ASP A 133 3.24 8.02 2.13
CA ASP A 133 2.59 8.48 0.92
C ASP A 133 1.08 8.55 1.09
N GLU A 134 0.50 9.62 0.55
CA GLU A 134 -0.93 9.90 0.56
C GLU A 134 -1.38 10.21 -0.87
N TYR A 135 -2.55 9.67 -1.24
CA TYR A 135 -3.16 9.88 -2.54
C TYR A 135 -4.59 10.39 -2.36
N SER A 136 -4.99 11.33 -3.20
CA SER A 136 -6.35 11.84 -3.25
C SER A 136 -6.86 11.80 -4.67
N THR A 137 -8.12 11.39 -4.84
CA THR A 137 -8.82 11.64 -6.09
C THR A 137 -9.14 13.13 -6.23
N GLY A 138 -9.42 13.57 -7.45
CA GLY A 138 -10.14 14.82 -7.65
C GLY A 138 -11.58 14.72 -7.15
N ASN A 139 -12.37 15.77 -7.38
CA ASN A 139 -13.79 15.78 -7.06
C ASN A 139 -14.51 14.81 -8.00
N LEU A 140 -14.78 13.58 -7.52
CA LEU A 140 -15.57 12.60 -8.25
C LEU A 140 -17.01 13.09 -8.30
N ARG A 141 -17.59 13.05 -9.49
CA ARG A 141 -18.99 13.44 -9.71
C ARG A 141 -19.57 12.59 -10.83
N ALA A 142 -20.76 12.06 -10.60
CA ALA A 142 -21.48 11.29 -11.60
C ALA A 142 -22.53 12.17 -12.26
N GLU A 143 -22.43 12.34 -13.57
CA GLU A 143 -23.45 13.02 -14.36
C GLU A 143 -24.28 11.94 -15.07
N VAL A 144 -25.54 11.81 -14.64
CA VAL A 144 -26.50 10.88 -15.23
C VAL A 144 -27.50 11.67 -16.06
N MET A 145 -27.64 11.29 -17.32
CA MET A 145 -28.65 11.83 -18.23
C MET A 145 -29.63 10.73 -18.59
N VAL A 146 -30.92 11.04 -18.62
CA VAL A 146 -31.98 10.11 -19.01
C VAL A 146 -32.73 10.69 -20.21
N GLY A 147 -33.00 9.85 -21.21
CA GLY A 147 -33.63 10.20 -22.48
C GLY A 147 -32.66 10.15 -23.67
N ASN A 148 -33.16 10.51 -24.85
CA ASN A 148 -32.41 10.45 -26.10
C ASN A 148 -32.52 11.78 -26.87
N GLY A 149 -31.48 12.12 -27.65
CA GLY A 149 -31.41 13.36 -28.44
C GLY A 149 -31.57 14.64 -27.61
N GLU A 150 -32.35 15.59 -28.12
CA GLU A 150 -32.63 16.87 -27.46
C GLU A 150 -33.50 16.75 -26.20
N GLY A 151 -34.09 15.58 -25.94
CA GLY A 151 -34.92 15.31 -24.76
C GLY A 151 -34.15 14.81 -23.52
N ARG A 152 -32.81 14.79 -23.55
CA ARG A 152 -31.98 14.34 -22.42
C ARG A 152 -32.13 15.28 -21.22
N ARG A 153 -32.56 14.74 -20.08
CA ARG A 153 -32.66 15.47 -18.82
C ARG A 153 -31.60 14.99 -17.81
N PRO A 154 -30.91 15.90 -17.10
CA PRO A 154 -30.02 15.51 -16.02
C PRO A 154 -30.83 14.96 -14.85
N VAL A 155 -30.36 13.87 -14.26
CA VAL A 155 -30.93 13.26 -13.06
C VAL A 155 -29.87 13.32 -11.95
N PRO A 156 -30.22 13.75 -10.73
CA PRO A 156 -29.27 13.74 -9.62
C PRO A 156 -28.78 12.32 -9.36
N ALA A 157 -27.46 12.20 -9.21
CA ALA A 157 -26.81 10.96 -8.85
C ALA A 157 -25.97 11.16 -7.59
N ARG A 158 -26.06 10.19 -6.68
CA ARG A 158 -25.21 10.08 -5.49
C ARG A 158 -24.08 9.12 -5.78
N ILE A 159 -22.87 9.45 -5.33
CA ILE A 159 -21.72 8.53 -5.41
C ILE A 159 -21.58 7.83 -4.07
N GLU A 160 -21.51 6.50 -4.11
CA GLU A 160 -21.13 5.67 -2.96
C GLU A 160 -19.82 4.97 -3.30
N VAL A 161 -18.80 5.17 -2.48
CA VAL A 161 -17.49 4.52 -2.68
C VAL A 161 -17.43 3.31 -1.78
N ILE A 162 -17.27 2.15 -2.39
CA ILE A 162 -17.15 0.85 -1.72
C ILE A 162 -15.79 0.24 -2.03
N GLY A 163 -15.54 -0.91 -1.41
CA GLY A 163 -14.30 -1.63 -1.60
C GLY A 163 -13.24 -1.26 -0.58
N SER A 164 -12.39 -2.24 -0.28
CA SER A 164 -11.22 -2.06 0.56
C SER A 164 -9.99 -2.32 -0.28
N LEU A 165 -9.11 -1.33 -0.38
CA LEU A 165 -7.81 -1.49 -1.02
C LEU A 165 -6.85 -2.14 -0.05
N GLY A 166 -6.30 -3.30 -0.43
CA GLY A 166 -5.32 -4.02 0.38
C GLY A 166 -4.15 -3.12 0.76
N GLY A 167 -3.95 -2.94 2.06
CA GLY A 167 -2.87 -2.11 2.61
C GLY A 167 -3.08 -0.59 2.56
N TRP A 168 -4.29 -0.14 2.23
CA TRP A 168 -4.70 1.25 2.27
C TRP A 168 -5.89 1.46 3.20
N ARG A 169 -5.91 2.61 3.86
CA ARG A 169 -7.05 3.12 4.59
C ARG A 169 -7.74 4.17 3.71
N VAL A 170 -8.95 3.85 3.31
CA VAL A 170 -9.80 4.72 2.49
C VAL A 170 -10.57 5.68 3.39
N SER A 171 -10.66 6.94 3.00
CA SER A 171 -11.50 7.96 3.65
C SER A 171 -12.25 8.73 2.59
N THR A 172 -13.54 8.90 2.76
CA THR A 172 -14.41 9.60 1.82
C THR A 172 -14.90 10.90 2.44
N ASP A 173 -14.77 11.99 1.70
CA ASP A 173 -15.36 13.29 2.07
C ASP A 173 -16.36 13.68 0.99
N THR A 174 -17.64 13.77 1.36
CA THR A 174 -18.74 14.09 0.45
C THR A 174 -19.23 15.51 0.73
N SER A 175 -19.20 16.35 -0.30
CA SER A 175 -19.67 17.72 -0.27
C SER A 175 -20.83 17.91 -1.24
N GLN A 176 -21.84 18.69 -0.82
CA GLN A 176 -22.97 19.03 -1.69
C GLN A 176 -22.48 19.91 -2.85
N ALA A 177 -22.79 19.50 -4.08
CA ALA A 177 -22.51 20.31 -5.25
C ALA A 177 -23.59 21.39 -5.47
N PRO A 178 -23.32 22.39 -6.33
CA PRO A 178 -24.33 23.37 -6.72
C PRO A 178 -25.62 22.70 -7.24
N ALA A 179 -26.77 23.34 -6.97
CA ALA A 179 -28.09 22.80 -7.26
C ALA A 179 -28.19 22.15 -8.67
N GLY A 180 -28.61 20.89 -8.70
CA GLY A 180 -28.82 20.11 -9.93
C GLY A 180 -27.61 19.35 -10.47
N LYS A 181 -26.45 19.34 -9.79
CA LYS A 181 -25.22 18.70 -10.30
C LYS A 181 -24.76 17.40 -9.60
N GLY A 182 -25.53 16.85 -8.68
CA GLY A 182 -25.18 15.62 -7.93
C GLY A 182 -24.03 15.83 -6.95
N ASP A 183 -23.92 15.03 -5.89
CA ASP A 183 -22.89 15.23 -4.86
C ASP A 183 -21.46 15.07 -5.39
N GLN A 184 -20.51 15.75 -4.76
CA GLN A 184 -19.08 15.61 -5.05
C GLN A 184 -18.41 14.82 -3.94
N THR A 185 -17.71 13.75 -4.31
CA THR A 185 -17.00 12.91 -3.35
C THR A 185 -15.50 12.93 -3.65
N THR A 186 -14.70 13.13 -2.61
CA THR A 186 -13.24 13.02 -2.68
C THR A 186 -12.81 11.79 -1.89
N VAL A 187 -12.01 10.93 -2.51
CA VAL A 187 -11.46 9.73 -1.90
C VAL A 187 -10.01 9.98 -1.53
N ARG A 188 -9.68 9.82 -0.26
CA ARG A 188 -8.34 9.96 0.29
C ARG A 188 -7.82 8.62 0.76
N LEU A 189 -6.60 8.29 0.37
CA LEU A 189 -5.95 7.00 0.53
C LEU A 189 -4.64 7.21 1.27
N VAL A 190 -4.52 6.61 2.45
CA VAL A 190 -3.27 6.59 3.23
C VAL A 190 -2.90 5.15 3.55
N ARG A 191 -1.61 4.84 3.70
CA ARG A 191 -1.17 3.48 4.06
C ARG A 191 -1.88 2.99 5.33
N ALA A 192 -2.35 1.75 5.29
CA ALA A 192 -2.95 1.11 6.46
C ALA A 192 -1.90 0.91 7.55
N ARG A 193 -2.31 0.96 8.82
CA ARG A 193 -1.39 0.81 9.95
C ARG A 193 -0.72 -0.56 9.99
N GLY A 194 -1.43 -1.62 9.56
CA GLY A 194 -0.85 -2.96 9.42
C GLY A 194 0.27 -3.01 8.38
N THR A 195 0.09 -2.35 7.24
CA THR A 195 1.13 -2.21 6.20
C THR A 195 2.34 -1.46 6.73
N LEU A 196 2.14 -0.33 7.42
CA LEU A 196 3.24 0.40 8.06
C LEU A 196 4.02 -0.46 9.07
N ALA A 197 3.34 -1.33 9.83
CA ALA A 197 4.01 -2.25 10.74
C ALA A 197 4.84 -3.29 10.00
N PHE A 198 4.32 -3.83 8.90
CA PHE A 198 5.05 -4.73 8.01
C PHE A 198 6.28 -4.05 7.40
N ASP A 199 6.15 -2.80 6.97
CA ASP A 199 7.25 -1.97 6.45
C ASP A 199 8.38 -1.82 7.48
N VAL A 200 8.03 -1.50 8.72
CA VAL A 200 8.98 -1.43 9.84
C VAL A 200 9.70 -2.76 10.05
N GLY A 201 8.98 -3.88 9.93
CA GLY A 201 9.56 -5.22 10.00
C GLY A 201 10.63 -5.46 8.94
N ILE A 202 10.36 -5.14 7.67
CA ILE A 202 11.35 -5.29 6.59
C ILE A 202 12.53 -4.33 6.79
N CYS A 203 12.27 -3.08 7.18
CA CYS A 203 13.32 -2.10 7.49
C CYS A 203 14.26 -2.60 8.61
N LEU A 204 13.70 -3.22 9.66
CA LEU A 204 14.51 -3.80 10.74
C LEU A 204 15.39 -4.94 10.24
N VAL A 205 14.87 -5.82 9.37
CA VAL A 205 15.66 -6.87 8.73
C VAL A 205 16.79 -6.26 7.89
N LEU A 206 16.47 -5.26 7.07
CA LEU A 206 17.44 -4.54 6.24
C LEU A 206 18.57 -3.89 7.04
N ILE A 207 18.31 -3.40 8.26
CA ILE A 207 19.33 -2.83 9.17
C ILE A 207 20.09 -3.93 9.90
N THR A 208 19.43 -5.02 10.27
CA THR A 208 20.05 -6.09 11.05
C THR A 208 21.13 -6.82 10.26
N LEU A 209 20.90 -7.08 8.96
CA LEU A 209 21.86 -7.76 8.08
C LEU A 209 23.25 -7.05 8.04
N PRO A 210 23.36 -5.76 7.67
CA PRO A 210 24.64 -5.05 7.67
C PRO A 210 25.20 -4.87 9.08
N THR A 211 24.36 -4.73 10.10
CA THR A 211 24.82 -4.61 11.49
C THR A 211 25.53 -5.89 11.93
N MET A 212 24.96 -7.06 11.64
CA MET A 212 25.59 -8.35 11.93
C MET A 212 26.89 -8.54 11.14
N ALA A 213 26.88 -8.15 9.87
CA ALA A 213 28.06 -8.15 9.02
C ALA A 213 29.19 -7.28 9.60
N LEU A 214 28.89 -6.04 10.00
CA LEU A 214 29.86 -5.13 10.63
C LEU A 214 30.40 -5.68 11.95
N ILE A 215 29.55 -6.26 12.81
CA ILE A 215 30.00 -6.88 14.06
C ILE A 215 31.01 -7.99 13.77
N VAL A 216 30.69 -8.89 12.84
CA VAL A 216 31.58 -10.00 12.45
C VAL A 216 32.90 -9.46 11.89
N ALA A 217 32.85 -8.45 11.01
CA ALA A 217 34.03 -7.84 10.42
C ALA A 217 34.92 -7.17 11.47
N ILE A 218 34.34 -6.36 12.36
CA ILE A 218 35.05 -5.64 13.43
C ILE A 218 35.71 -6.62 14.41
N GLU A 219 35.00 -7.67 14.84
CA GLU A 219 35.55 -8.68 15.75
C GLU A 219 36.69 -9.49 15.13
N THR A 220 36.66 -9.68 13.80
CA THR A 220 37.74 -10.35 13.06
C THR A 220 38.96 -9.44 12.93
N VAL A 221 38.78 -8.15 12.62
CA VAL A 221 39.88 -7.15 12.57
C VAL A 221 40.53 -6.98 13.94
N ARG A 222 39.74 -6.98 15.03
CA ARG A 222 40.24 -6.86 16.41
C ARG A 222 41.00 -8.10 16.91
N GLY A 223 41.09 -9.17 16.11
CA GLY A 223 41.74 -10.42 16.49
C GLY A 223 41.01 -11.21 17.58
N VAL A 224 39.75 -10.86 17.90
CA VAL A 224 38.94 -11.59 18.88
C VAL A 224 38.42 -12.91 18.28
N LYS A 225 38.09 -12.89 16.99
CA LYS A 225 37.63 -14.04 16.20
C LYS A 225 38.63 -14.33 15.08
N LYS A 226 38.83 -15.62 14.78
CA LYS A 226 39.71 -16.05 13.68
C LYS A 226 39.05 -15.78 12.33
N PHE A 227 39.87 -15.46 11.34
CA PHE A 227 39.44 -15.37 9.95
C PHE A 227 38.97 -16.73 9.41
N HIS A 228 37.90 -16.71 8.63
CA HIS A 228 37.33 -17.88 7.96
C HIS A 228 37.02 -17.51 6.50
N PRO A 229 37.78 -18.03 5.52
CA PRO A 229 37.61 -17.69 4.10
C PRO A 229 36.16 -17.78 3.57
N PRO A 230 35.31 -18.75 4.00
CA PRO A 230 33.93 -18.82 3.54
C PRO A 230 33.06 -17.61 3.89
N LEU A 231 33.40 -16.83 4.93
CA LEU A 231 32.62 -15.65 5.32
C LEU A 231 32.71 -14.52 4.28
N THR A 232 33.76 -14.46 3.47
CA THR A 232 33.85 -13.50 2.35
C THR A 232 32.71 -13.69 1.37
N THR A 233 32.36 -14.95 1.06
CA THR A 233 31.21 -15.27 0.20
C THR A 233 29.89 -14.83 0.84
N TRP A 234 29.75 -14.96 2.16
CA TRP A 234 28.54 -14.53 2.87
C TRP A 234 28.32 -13.01 2.75
N PHE A 235 29.35 -12.18 2.94
CA PHE A 235 29.26 -10.73 2.70
C PHE A 235 28.85 -10.40 1.26
N GLY A 236 29.46 -11.08 0.27
CA GLY A 236 29.09 -10.92 -1.13
C GLY A 236 27.63 -11.28 -1.39
N THR A 237 27.15 -12.41 -0.87
CA THR A 237 25.74 -12.83 -1.04
C THR A 237 24.75 -11.85 -0.43
N MET A 238 25.06 -11.25 0.73
CA MET A 238 24.19 -10.24 1.35
C MET A 238 24.02 -9.02 0.45
N LEU A 239 25.11 -8.55 -0.18
CA LEU A 239 25.08 -7.38 -1.07
C LEU A 239 24.14 -7.60 -2.26
N PHE A 240 24.14 -8.79 -2.84
CA PHE A 240 23.20 -9.15 -3.92
C PHE A 240 21.77 -9.43 -3.43
N ALA A 241 21.59 -9.86 -2.18
CA ALA A 241 20.27 -10.16 -1.62
C ALA A 241 19.46 -8.91 -1.25
N ILE A 242 20.10 -7.81 -0.88
CA ILE A 242 19.42 -6.58 -0.44
C ILE A 242 18.69 -5.87 -1.58
N VAL A 243 19.23 -5.90 -2.79
CA VAL A 243 18.63 -5.20 -3.93
C VAL A 243 17.23 -5.76 -4.26
N PRO A 244 17.02 -7.09 -4.38
CA PRO A 244 15.68 -7.66 -4.49
C PRO A 244 14.80 -7.43 -3.25
N LEU A 245 15.39 -7.45 -2.04
CA LEU A 245 14.64 -7.27 -0.79
C LEU A 245 13.96 -5.90 -0.71
N ARG A 246 14.55 -4.87 -1.32
CA ARG A 246 13.92 -3.55 -1.45
C ARG A 246 12.62 -3.58 -2.28
N ASN A 247 12.50 -4.51 -3.24
CA ASN A 247 11.32 -4.59 -4.12
C ASN A 247 10.14 -5.35 -3.53
N ILE A 248 10.31 -6.00 -2.37
CA ILE A 248 9.20 -6.64 -1.66
C ILE A 248 8.46 -5.65 -0.74
N LEU A 249 8.96 -4.41 -0.63
CA LEU A 249 8.29 -3.36 0.11
C LEU A 249 6.88 -3.14 -0.50
N PRO A 250 5.84 -3.04 0.33
CA PRO A 250 4.47 -2.82 -0.11
C PRO A 250 4.32 -1.66 -1.11
N GLY A 251 3.68 -1.98 -2.24
CA GLY A 251 3.50 -1.03 -3.34
C GLY A 251 4.77 -0.70 -4.11
N ALA A 252 5.86 -1.47 -3.92
CA ALA A 252 7.12 -1.44 -4.67
C ALA A 252 7.56 0.00 -5.01
N PRO A 253 8.10 0.75 -4.02
CA PRO A 253 8.36 2.18 -4.19
C PRO A 253 9.22 2.44 -5.43
N PRO A 254 8.97 3.54 -6.17
CA PRO A 254 9.73 3.85 -7.37
C PRO A 254 11.24 3.97 -7.06
N PRO A 255 12.14 3.61 -8.00
CA PRO A 255 13.56 3.89 -7.86
C PRO A 255 13.81 5.35 -7.50
N GLY A 256 14.60 5.61 -6.46
CA GLY A 256 14.91 6.96 -5.99
C GLY A 256 14.00 7.48 -4.88
N ALA A 257 13.00 6.71 -4.45
CA ALA A 257 12.15 7.04 -3.31
C ALA A 257 12.98 7.33 -2.05
N TRP A 258 12.38 8.07 -1.11
CA TRP A 258 13.04 8.50 0.12
C TRP A 258 13.71 7.34 0.89
N ILE A 259 13.10 6.16 0.90
CA ILE A 259 13.65 4.95 1.52
C ILE A 259 14.97 4.48 0.91
N ASP A 260 15.16 4.64 -0.40
CA ASP A 260 16.41 4.25 -1.05
C ASP A 260 17.56 5.11 -0.52
N GLN A 261 17.31 6.41 -0.37
CA GLN A 261 18.28 7.39 0.11
C GLN A 261 18.55 7.26 1.61
N ALA A 262 17.49 7.09 2.40
CA ALA A 262 17.56 7.05 3.86
C ALA A 262 18.06 5.71 4.40
N LEU A 263 17.78 4.59 3.72
CA LEU A 263 18.05 3.25 4.24
C LEU A 263 18.92 2.42 3.30
N VAL A 264 18.46 2.18 2.06
CA VAL A 264 19.06 1.16 1.18
C VAL A 264 20.51 1.50 0.85
N LEU A 265 20.80 2.75 0.51
CA LEU A 265 22.18 3.20 0.25
C LEU A 265 23.09 2.97 1.46
N TRP A 266 22.61 3.28 2.68
CA TRP A 266 23.40 3.11 3.90
C TRP A 266 23.64 1.65 4.24
N VAL A 267 22.64 0.78 4.00
CA VAL A 267 22.77 -0.67 4.14
C VAL A 267 23.85 -1.21 3.19
N LEU A 268 23.85 -0.76 1.92
CA LEU A 268 24.87 -1.17 0.95
C LEU A 268 26.26 -0.66 1.32
N ILE A 269 26.39 0.61 1.72
CA ILE A 269 27.66 1.19 2.19
C ILE A 269 28.19 0.41 3.39
N ALA A 270 27.33 0.13 4.39
CA ALA A 270 27.71 -0.63 5.57
C ALA A 270 28.23 -2.04 5.24
N LEU A 271 27.61 -2.72 4.26
CA LEU A 271 28.10 -4.02 3.79
C LEU A 271 29.44 -3.93 3.06
N VAL A 272 29.62 -2.92 2.19
CA VAL A 272 30.90 -2.70 1.52
C VAL A 272 32.00 -2.42 2.54
N VAL A 273 31.72 -1.58 3.54
CA VAL A 273 32.65 -1.32 4.65
C VAL A 273 32.96 -2.60 5.43
N ALA A 274 31.95 -3.41 5.77
CA ALA A 274 32.15 -4.69 6.44
C ALA A 274 33.05 -5.62 5.62
N MET A 275 32.86 -5.67 4.30
CA MET A 275 33.66 -6.49 3.40
C MET A 275 35.11 -6.01 3.33
N VAL A 276 35.35 -4.69 3.22
CA VAL A 276 36.69 -4.11 3.24
C VAL A 276 37.42 -4.43 4.55
N LEU A 277 36.75 -4.20 5.69
CA LEU A 277 37.29 -4.54 7.01
C LEU A 277 37.64 -6.04 7.11
N TYR A 278 36.79 -6.91 6.56
CA TYR A 278 37.04 -8.34 6.58
C TYR A 278 38.28 -8.74 5.75
N VAL A 279 38.48 -8.10 4.59
CA VAL A 279 39.67 -8.30 3.75
C VAL A 279 40.93 -7.75 4.43
N GLU A 280 40.85 -6.60 5.12
CA GLU A 280 41.97 -6.10 5.93
C GLU A 280 42.36 -7.07 7.05
N ALA A 281 41.37 -7.69 7.70
CA ALA A 281 41.62 -8.69 8.73
C ALA A 281 42.36 -9.91 8.17
N TRP A 282 42.01 -10.32 6.94
CA TRP A 282 42.71 -11.39 6.24
C TRP A 282 44.17 -11.03 6.00
N TRP A 283 44.45 -9.83 5.48
CA TRP A 283 45.82 -9.37 5.25
C TRP A 283 46.64 -9.36 6.55
N LYS A 284 46.08 -8.80 7.63
CA LYS A 284 46.76 -8.72 8.94
C LYS A 284 47.01 -10.07 9.62
N GLN A 285 46.21 -11.09 9.31
CA GLN A 285 46.34 -12.44 9.87
C GLN A 285 47.14 -13.38 8.96
N SER A 286 47.47 -12.95 7.75
CA SER A 286 48.32 -13.69 6.81
C SER A 286 49.80 -13.45 7.02
N ASP A 287 50.18 -12.37 7.70
CA ASP A 287 51.54 -12.10 8.24
C ASP A 287 51.70 -12.72 9.64
#